data_AF-K9H8E6-F1
#
_entry.id   AF-K9H8E6-F1
#
_cell.length_a   1.000
_cell.length_b   1.000
_cell.length_c   1.000
_cell.angle_alpha   90.00
_cell.angle_beta   90.00
_cell.angle_gamma   90.00
#
_symmetry.space_group_name_H-M   'P 1'
#
loop_
_entity.id
_entity.type
_entity.pdbx_description
1 polymer ?
#
loop_
_entity_poly.entity_id
_entity_poly.type
_entity_poly.pdbx_seq_one_letter_code
_entity_poly.pdbx_strand_id
1 'polypeptide(L)'
;MVYRSGQLVQTALAVRTISFVPRRTLTSTAIRYALNDGETKKPTGLFSSLKNIFLGGSSQKPKVAHRPSAPKKEEGGLGTSIFGSDFTSPTTGPMPSRPTGEQPKEGISGKLEDRDLSRLQVGLGPDPKAQLRWERKMAVREVRKRGRVPTKVQIKRTERESLSKSHWIKTSLKKLGPLARQIAGKNIDEAILQMRFSNKKAAKDVLEHLEHAKNVAIVRAGMGLGASNSEPSKPITVTLKTGERQKIANPTDIYIQEAWVNRGPYGYEMDHRARGQINRMRPPTTSISVLLKEEKTRIREWEDREAKAQRERRSQLWTQLPDRKISAQNQYYSW
;
A
#
# COMPACT_ATOMS: atom_id res chain seq x y z
N MET A 1 -26.74 11.29 -8.79
CA MET A 1 -26.08 11.68 -7.53
C MET A 1 -24.78 10.89 -7.42
N VAL A 2 -23.68 11.45 -7.94
CA VAL A 2 -22.36 10.78 -7.97
C VAL A 2 -21.65 11.13 -6.67
N TYR A 3 -21.34 10.12 -5.85
CA TYR A 3 -20.71 10.32 -4.56
C TYR A 3 -19.24 10.73 -4.75
N ARG A 4 -18.93 11.94 -4.27
CA ARG A 4 -17.62 12.58 -4.31
C ARG A 4 -16.65 11.86 -3.38
N SER A 5 -15.68 11.15 -3.93
CA SER A 5 -14.55 10.61 -3.17
C SER A 5 -13.66 11.76 -2.68
N GLY A 6 -13.34 11.79 -1.39
CA GLY A 6 -12.29 12.66 -0.84
C GLY A 6 -12.71 13.78 0.12
N GLN A 7 -13.99 14.05 0.34
CA GLN A 7 -14.39 14.86 1.50
C GLN A 7 -14.59 13.95 2.71
N LEU A 8 -13.50 13.69 3.44
CA LEU A 8 -13.63 13.50 4.87
C LEU A 8 -14.35 14.74 5.41
N VAL A 9 -15.55 14.49 5.92
CA VAL A 9 -16.47 15.39 6.61
C VAL A 9 -15.76 16.49 7.41
N GLN A 10 -15.46 17.61 6.75
CA GLN A 10 -15.55 18.93 7.36
C GLN A 10 -16.93 19.47 7.02
N THR A 11 -17.96 18.97 7.69
CA THR A 11 -19.26 19.62 7.71
C THR A 11 -19.77 19.69 9.13
N ALA A 12 -19.69 20.91 9.64
CA ALA A 12 -20.65 21.53 10.54
C ALA A 12 -20.90 20.86 11.90
N LEU A 13 -20.24 21.44 12.91
CA LEU A 13 -20.93 21.95 14.08
C LEU A 13 -22.19 22.73 13.65
N ALA A 14 -23.30 22.02 13.45
CA ALA A 14 -24.63 22.60 13.47
C ALA A 14 -25.46 21.73 14.40
N VAL A 15 -25.61 22.24 15.62
CA VAL A 15 -26.49 21.75 16.67
C VAL A 15 -27.89 21.53 16.08
N ARG A 16 -28.22 20.27 15.78
CA ARG A 16 -29.61 19.80 15.73
C ARG A 16 -29.67 18.45 16.41
N THR A 17 -30.21 18.47 17.62
CA THR A 17 -30.61 17.32 18.42
C THR A 17 -31.59 16.46 17.63
N ILE A 18 -31.11 15.42 16.96
CA ILE A 18 -31.96 14.36 16.45
C ILE A 18 -31.86 13.21 17.46
N SER A 19 -32.84 13.12 18.34
CA SER A 19 -33.06 11.99 19.22
C SER A 19 -33.33 10.74 18.38
N PHE A 20 -32.35 9.85 18.29
CA PHE A 20 -32.52 8.53 17.70
C PHE A 20 -33.32 7.64 18.66
N VAL A 21 -34.63 7.53 18.42
CA VAL A 21 -35.52 6.59 19.13
C VAL A 21 -35.67 5.34 18.27
N PRO A 22 -35.23 4.14 18.73
CA PRO A 22 -35.44 2.92 17.98
C PRO A 22 -36.90 2.47 18.11
N ARG A 23 -37.71 2.69 17.07
CA ARG A 23 -39.01 2.02 16.95
C ARG A 23 -38.78 0.56 16.56
N ARG A 24 -39.06 -0.34 17.51
CA ARG A 24 -39.28 -1.76 17.26
C ARG A 24 -40.57 -1.91 16.46
N THR A 25 -40.54 -2.59 15.32
CA THR A 25 -41.75 -3.13 14.68
C THR A 25 -41.66 -4.64 14.69
N LEU A 26 -42.36 -5.24 15.65
CA LEU A 26 -42.82 -6.61 15.59
C LEU A 26 -43.92 -6.66 14.52
N THR A 27 -43.68 -7.31 13.39
CA THR A 27 -44.73 -7.96 12.58
C THR A 27 -44.07 -9.02 11.70
N SER A 28 -44.25 -10.27 12.09
CA SER A 28 -44.02 -11.46 11.26
C SER A 28 -45.08 -11.49 10.16
N THR A 29 -44.68 -11.57 8.90
CA THR A 29 -45.57 -11.93 7.79
C THR A 29 -45.52 -13.44 7.58
N ALA A 30 -46.66 -14.10 7.77
CA ALA A 30 -46.84 -15.53 7.51
C ALA A 30 -46.70 -15.84 6.02
N ILE A 31 -45.94 -16.91 5.72
CA ILE A 31 -45.82 -17.51 4.41
C ILE A 31 -47.14 -18.26 4.11
N ARG A 32 -47.88 -17.82 3.09
CA ARG A 32 -49.04 -18.57 2.61
C ARG A 32 -48.56 -19.77 1.79
N TYR A 33 -48.80 -20.97 2.32
CA TYR A 33 -48.86 -22.20 1.54
C TYR A 33 -50.14 -22.20 0.70
N ALA A 34 -50.03 -22.51 -0.59
CA ALA A 34 -51.16 -22.88 -1.42
C ALA A 34 -51.17 -24.42 -1.54
N LEU A 35 -52.21 -25.04 -1.00
CA LEU A 35 -52.54 -26.45 -1.15
C LEU A 35 -54.00 -26.54 -1.64
N ASN A 36 -54.23 -27.48 -2.57
CA ASN A 36 -55.48 -28.18 -2.95
C ASN A 36 -55.92 -28.01 -4.42
N ASP A 37 -55.44 -28.96 -5.24
CA ASP A 37 -56.16 -30.09 -5.85
C ASP A 37 -57.50 -29.90 -6.58
N GLY A 38 -57.56 -30.52 -7.76
CA GLY A 38 -58.78 -30.83 -8.51
C GLY A 38 -58.49 -31.46 -9.88
N GLU A 39 -58.32 -32.78 -9.91
CA GLU A 39 -58.05 -33.62 -11.08
C GLU A 39 -59.19 -33.66 -12.13
N THR A 40 -58.85 -33.74 -13.42
CA THR A 40 -59.53 -34.63 -14.39
C THR A 40 -58.52 -35.20 -15.40
N LYS A 41 -58.60 -36.52 -15.63
CA LYS A 41 -57.57 -37.37 -16.26
C LYS A 41 -57.84 -37.67 -17.76
N LYS A 42 -56.72 -37.98 -18.45
CA LYS A 42 -56.48 -38.92 -19.58
C LYS A 42 -56.32 -38.34 -21.02
N PRO A 43 -55.60 -39.01 -21.94
CA PRO A 43 -54.25 -39.61 -21.77
C PRO A 43 -53.29 -39.42 -22.98
N THR A 44 -51.99 -39.64 -22.73
CA THR A 44 -50.95 -40.25 -23.61
C THR A 44 -50.65 -39.72 -25.02
N GLY A 45 -49.36 -39.46 -25.28
CA GLY A 45 -48.77 -39.58 -26.62
C GLY A 45 -47.42 -38.90 -26.81
N LEU A 46 -46.33 -39.66 -26.67
CA LEU A 46 -45.02 -39.33 -27.25
C LEU A 46 -45.13 -39.34 -28.79
N PHE A 47 -44.31 -38.52 -29.47
CA PHE A 47 -44.21 -38.29 -30.93
C PHE A 47 -45.07 -37.14 -31.52
N SER A 48 -44.45 -35.96 -31.69
CA SER A 48 -44.61 -35.15 -32.92
C SER A 48 -43.57 -34.03 -32.96
N SER A 49 -42.32 -34.43 -33.07
CA SER A 49 -41.37 -33.63 -33.86
C SER A 49 -41.80 -33.72 -35.33
N LEU A 50 -41.54 -32.66 -36.10
CA LEU A 50 -41.70 -32.55 -37.56
C LEU A 50 -43.11 -32.31 -38.09
N LYS A 51 -43.51 -31.03 -38.16
CA LYS A 51 -44.19 -30.48 -39.34
C LYS A 51 -44.11 -28.95 -39.32
N ASN A 52 -43.99 -28.35 -40.51
CA ASN A 52 -43.89 -26.92 -40.82
C ASN A 52 -42.46 -26.40 -41.12
N ILE A 53 -41.69 -27.20 -41.87
CA ILE A 53 -40.95 -26.71 -43.03
C ILE A 53 -41.86 -27.00 -44.23
N PHE A 54 -42.05 -26.03 -45.13
CA PHE A 54 -43.02 -25.94 -46.25
C PHE A 54 -44.34 -25.21 -45.93
N LEU A 55 -44.31 -23.88 -45.99
CA LEU A 55 -45.02 -23.13 -47.04
C LEU A 55 -44.59 -21.65 -47.04
N GLY A 56 -44.16 -21.16 -48.20
CA GLY A 56 -43.83 -19.76 -48.41
C GLY A 56 -45.07 -18.87 -48.29
N GLY A 57 -44.93 -17.77 -47.58
CA GLY A 57 -45.95 -16.75 -47.42
C GLY A 57 -45.31 -15.48 -46.90
N SER A 58 -45.13 -14.51 -47.80
CA SER A 58 -44.66 -13.17 -47.50
C SER A 58 -45.65 -12.45 -46.58
N SER A 59 -45.26 -12.15 -45.34
CA SER A 59 -45.96 -11.16 -44.53
C SER A 59 -44.97 -10.33 -43.71
N GLN A 60 -45.26 -9.04 -43.72
CA GLN A 60 -44.42 -7.92 -43.37
C GLN A 60 -43.81 -8.00 -41.95
N LYS A 61 -42.53 -7.65 -41.84
CA LYS A 61 -41.86 -7.48 -40.54
C LYS A 61 -42.20 -6.10 -39.95
N PRO A 62 -42.59 -6.01 -38.66
CA PRO A 62 -42.76 -4.72 -37.99
C PRO A 62 -41.40 -4.01 -37.79
N LYS A 63 -41.41 -2.69 -37.98
CA LYS A 63 -40.24 -1.79 -37.79
C LYS A 63 -39.69 -1.93 -36.37
N VAL A 64 -38.47 -2.44 -36.26
CA VAL A 64 -37.69 -2.51 -35.01
C VAL A 64 -37.16 -1.12 -34.68
N ALA A 65 -37.45 -0.65 -33.47
CA ALA A 65 -36.96 0.60 -32.90
C ALA A 65 -35.42 0.64 -32.80
N HIS A 66 -34.89 1.85 -32.96
CA HIS A 66 -33.49 2.26 -32.87
C HIS A 66 -32.59 1.35 -32.00
N ARG A 67 -31.60 0.73 -32.63
CA ARG A 67 -30.38 0.27 -31.93
C ARG A 67 -29.38 1.43 -31.88
N PRO A 68 -28.78 1.77 -30.73
CA PRO A 68 -27.67 2.71 -30.71
C PRO A 68 -26.48 2.09 -31.47
N SER A 69 -25.93 2.83 -32.43
CA SER A 69 -24.72 2.39 -33.15
C SER A 69 -23.52 2.44 -32.20
N ALA A 70 -22.75 1.36 -32.13
CA ALA A 70 -21.50 1.33 -31.40
C ALA A 70 -20.54 2.42 -31.93
N PRO A 71 -19.74 3.08 -31.07
CA PRO A 71 -18.73 4.03 -31.53
C PRO A 71 -17.70 3.31 -32.41
N LYS A 72 -17.30 3.95 -33.51
CA LYS A 72 -16.31 3.42 -34.45
C LYS A 72 -15.00 3.18 -33.70
N LYS A 73 -14.49 1.94 -33.76
CA LYS A 73 -13.12 1.63 -33.36
C LYS A 73 -12.22 2.09 -34.49
N GLU A 74 -11.22 2.92 -34.19
CA GLU A 74 -10.13 3.16 -35.13
C GLU A 74 -9.25 1.91 -35.14
N GLU A 75 -9.45 1.08 -36.16
CA GLU A 75 -8.57 -0.05 -36.43
C GLU A 75 -7.31 0.49 -37.11
N GLY A 76 -6.22 0.59 -36.34
CA GLY A 76 -4.91 0.88 -36.89
C GLY A 76 -4.47 -0.25 -37.82
N GLY A 77 -4.38 0.05 -39.13
CA GLY A 77 -3.86 -0.88 -40.13
C GLY A 77 -2.36 -1.14 -39.92
N LEU A 78 -1.93 -2.36 -40.22
CA LEU A 78 -0.54 -2.87 -40.08
C LEU A 78 0.56 -2.09 -40.84
N GLY A 79 0.24 -0.96 -41.48
CA GLY A 79 1.17 -0.15 -42.29
C GLY A 79 1.66 1.15 -41.65
N THR A 80 1.06 1.62 -40.54
CA THR A 80 1.46 2.89 -39.92
C THR A 80 2.28 2.65 -38.66
N SER A 81 3.51 2.19 -38.85
CA SER A 81 4.51 2.14 -37.79
C SER A 81 4.88 3.56 -37.35
N ILE A 82 4.69 3.85 -36.07
CA ILE A 82 5.14 5.07 -35.35
C ILE A 82 6.67 5.27 -35.42
N PHE A 83 7.44 4.30 -35.92
CA PHE A 83 8.91 4.35 -35.94
C PHE A 83 9.52 4.26 -37.34
N GLY A 84 8.73 4.42 -38.42
CA GLY A 84 9.16 4.07 -39.78
C GLY A 84 9.35 5.21 -40.79
N SER A 85 8.87 6.43 -40.57
CA SER A 85 8.81 7.44 -41.64
C SER A 85 10.01 8.37 -41.76
N ASP A 86 10.96 8.36 -40.82
CA ASP A 86 11.91 9.48 -40.71
C ASP A 86 13.29 9.22 -41.34
N PHE A 87 13.50 8.07 -42.00
CA PHE A 87 14.85 7.70 -42.46
C PHE A 87 15.10 7.55 -43.96
N THR A 88 14.13 7.74 -44.86
CA THR A 88 14.40 7.61 -46.30
C THR A 88 13.60 8.57 -47.19
N SER A 89 14.04 9.83 -47.29
CA SER A 89 14.00 10.59 -48.56
C SER A 89 14.77 11.93 -48.40
N PRO A 90 15.70 12.28 -49.31
CA PRO A 90 16.29 13.61 -49.34
C PRO A 90 15.40 14.52 -50.18
N THR A 91 14.41 15.16 -49.55
CA THR A 91 13.58 16.16 -50.23
C THR A 91 14.26 17.53 -50.16
N THR A 92 14.65 18.03 -51.33
CA THR A 92 15.14 19.39 -51.56
C THR A 92 13.98 20.38 -51.39
N GLY A 93 13.75 20.83 -50.16
CA GLY A 93 12.80 21.89 -49.81
C GLY A 93 13.47 22.99 -48.99
N PRO A 94 12.90 24.21 -48.93
CA PRO A 94 13.46 25.29 -48.13
C PRO A 94 13.55 24.82 -46.67
N MET A 95 14.75 24.87 -46.09
CA MET A 95 14.97 24.47 -44.70
C MET A 95 13.98 25.19 -43.79
N PRO A 96 13.26 24.48 -42.90
CA PRO A 96 12.52 25.15 -41.85
C PRO A 96 13.50 25.92 -40.99
N SER A 97 13.29 27.24 -40.88
CA SER A 97 14.02 28.09 -39.95
C SER A 97 13.93 27.45 -38.56
N ARG A 98 15.10 27.10 -38.00
CA ARG A 98 15.25 26.70 -36.60
C ARG A 98 14.48 27.71 -35.74
N PRO A 99 13.46 27.32 -34.98
CA PRO A 99 12.81 28.25 -34.07
C PRO A 99 13.84 28.63 -33.02
N THR A 100 14.42 29.82 -33.16
CA THR A 100 15.15 30.52 -32.10
C THR A 100 14.11 31.02 -31.11
N GLY A 101 13.50 30.08 -30.41
CA GLY A 101 12.65 30.30 -29.28
C GLY A 101 12.98 29.17 -28.32
N GLU A 102 13.54 29.51 -27.17
CA GLU A 102 13.59 28.61 -26.04
C GLU A 102 12.15 28.20 -25.73
N GLN A 103 11.70 27.11 -26.35
CA GLN A 103 10.54 26.39 -25.86
C GLN A 103 10.92 26.02 -24.43
N PRO A 104 10.21 26.53 -23.40
CA PRO A 104 10.45 26.04 -22.06
C PRO A 104 10.30 24.54 -22.17
N LYS A 105 11.34 23.80 -21.76
CA LYS A 105 11.22 22.37 -21.52
C LYS A 105 10.25 22.28 -20.34
N GLU A 106 8.96 22.38 -20.64
CA GLU A 106 7.89 22.02 -19.73
C GLU A 106 8.28 20.63 -19.25
N GLY A 107 8.66 20.57 -17.98
CA GLY A 107 9.09 19.32 -17.37
C GLY A 107 8.03 18.27 -17.65
N ILE A 108 8.43 17.01 -17.57
CA ILE A 108 7.54 15.85 -17.65
C ILE A 108 6.64 15.83 -16.39
N SER A 109 5.86 16.87 -16.18
CA SER A 109 4.72 16.93 -15.29
C SER A 109 3.53 16.70 -16.21
N GLY A 110 3.01 15.47 -16.21
CA GLY A 110 1.72 15.21 -16.85
C GLY A 110 0.73 16.30 -16.40
N LYS A 111 0.07 16.94 -17.37
CA LYS A 111 -0.86 18.03 -17.11
C LYS A 111 -1.89 17.55 -16.09
N LEU A 112 -2.49 18.45 -15.31
CA LEU A 112 -3.55 18.06 -14.35
C LEU A 112 -4.68 17.24 -15.02
N GLU A 113 -4.86 17.47 -16.32
CA GLU A 113 -5.75 16.77 -17.27
C GLU A 113 -5.47 15.25 -17.36
N ASP A 114 -4.22 14.80 -17.11
CA ASP A 114 -3.87 13.37 -17.06
C ASP A 114 -4.39 12.68 -15.78
N ARG A 115 -4.76 13.47 -14.75
CA ARG A 115 -5.30 12.97 -13.48
C ARG A 115 -6.83 12.95 -13.45
N ASP A 116 -7.45 12.68 -14.60
CA ASP A 116 -8.90 12.49 -14.70
C ASP A 116 -9.38 11.38 -13.75
N LEU A 117 -10.09 11.78 -12.69
CA LEU A 117 -10.59 10.88 -11.64
C LEU A 117 -11.45 9.74 -12.20
N SER A 118 -12.22 10.01 -13.25
CA SER A 118 -13.06 9.01 -13.92
C SER A 118 -12.24 7.85 -14.51
N ARG A 119 -11.08 8.16 -15.11
CA ARG A 119 -10.16 7.16 -15.66
C ARG A 119 -9.41 6.42 -14.54
N LEU A 120 -8.94 7.16 -13.54
CA LEU A 120 -8.23 6.59 -12.39
C LEU A 120 -9.11 5.68 -11.53
N GLN A 121 -10.41 5.97 -11.43
CA GLN A 121 -11.34 5.21 -10.60
C GLN A 121 -11.38 3.72 -10.96
N VAL A 122 -11.25 3.40 -12.25
CA VAL A 122 -11.25 2.01 -12.73
C VAL A 122 -10.03 1.24 -12.22
N GLY A 123 -8.85 1.88 -12.20
CA GLY A 123 -7.62 1.27 -11.69
C GLY A 123 -7.47 1.30 -10.17
N LEU A 124 -7.91 2.39 -9.52
CA LEU A 124 -7.79 2.59 -8.07
C LEU A 124 -8.83 1.80 -7.27
N GLY A 125 -10.04 1.67 -7.81
CA GLY A 125 -11.19 1.12 -7.09
C GLY A 125 -11.89 0.03 -7.89
N PRO A 126 -11.28 -1.16 -8.04
CA PRO A 126 -11.89 -2.27 -8.79
C PRO A 126 -13.25 -2.69 -8.23
N ASP A 127 -13.44 -2.63 -6.91
CA ASP A 127 -14.67 -3.04 -6.21
C ASP A 127 -15.30 -1.89 -5.37
N PRO A 128 -16.08 -0.98 -6.00
CA PRO A 128 -16.62 0.20 -5.30
C PRO A 128 -17.62 -0.14 -4.18
N LYS A 129 -18.38 -1.24 -4.31
CA LYS A 129 -19.33 -1.67 -3.28
C LYS A 129 -18.64 -2.14 -2.00
N ALA A 130 -17.51 -2.85 -2.14
CA ALA A 130 -16.72 -3.31 -1.01
C ALA A 130 -16.09 -2.13 -0.27
N GLN A 131 -15.57 -1.16 -1.03
CA GLN A 131 -15.05 0.09 -0.49
C GLN A 131 -16.12 0.85 0.32
N LEU A 132 -17.32 1.05 -0.21
CA LEU A 132 -18.41 1.73 0.50
C LEU A 132 -18.77 1.05 1.83
N ARG A 133 -18.82 -0.29 1.86
CA ARG A 133 -19.08 -1.06 3.09
C ARG A 133 -17.97 -0.86 4.12
N TRP A 134 -16.72 -0.83 3.67
CA TRP A 134 -15.57 -0.59 4.52
C TRP A 134 -15.55 0.86 5.05
N GLU A 135 -15.81 1.86 4.21
CA GLU A 135 -15.90 3.27 4.60
C GLU A 135 -17.00 3.48 5.65
N ARG A 136 -18.19 2.91 5.43
CA ARG A 136 -19.27 2.92 6.43
C ARG A 136 -18.81 2.30 7.75
N LYS A 137 -18.11 1.16 7.71
CA LYS A 137 -17.57 0.49 8.92
C LYS A 137 -16.53 1.36 9.63
N MET A 138 -15.67 2.07 8.90
CA MET A 138 -14.69 2.99 9.46
C MET A 138 -15.37 4.20 10.12
N ALA A 139 -16.33 4.82 9.45
CA ALA A 139 -17.10 5.96 9.97
C ALA A 139 -17.86 5.59 11.25
N VAL A 140 -18.56 4.44 11.27
CA VAL A 140 -19.24 3.96 12.49
C VAL A 140 -18.24 3.71 13.64
N ARG A 141 -17.06 3.17 13.34
CA ARG A 141 -16.01 2.95 14.36
C ARG A 141 -15.48 4.27 14.91
N GLU A 142 -15.32 5.29 14.07
CA GLU A 142 -14.89 6.62 14.47
C GLU A 142 -15.94 7.30 15.37
N VAL A 143 -17.22 7.28 14.96
CA VAL A 143 -18.34 7.77 15.78
C VAL A 143 -18.38 7.07 17.14
N ARG A 144 -18.24 5.74 17.18
CA ARG A 144 -18.20 4.96 18.43
C ARG A 144 -17.05 5.37 19.35
N LYS A 145 -15.91 5.77 18.79
CA LYS A 145 -14.74 6.25 19.56
C LYS A 145 -14.86 7.71 20.00
N ARG A 146 -15.87 8.44 19.54
CA ARG A 146 -16.14 9.85 19.92
C ARG A 146 -14.89 10.74 19.77
N GLY A 147 -14.16 10.57 18.67
CA GLY A 147 -12.93 11.34 18.40
C GLY A 147 -11.66 10.86 19.11
N ARG A 148 -11.71 9.82 19.96
CA ARG A 148 -10.51 9.27 20.61
C ARG A 148 -9.60 8.56 19.59
N VAL A 149 -8.44 9.15 19.32
CA VAL A 149 -7.44 8.58 18.41
C VAL A 149 -6.51 7.63 19.20
N PRO A 150 -6.36 6.36 18.79
CA PRO A 150 -5.37 5.49 19.41
C PRO A 150 -3.95 5.90 18.98
N THR A 151 -2.97 5.74 19.86
CA THR A 151 -1.57 6.13 19.64
C THR A 151 -1.00 5.60 18.32
N LYS A 152 -1.30 4.35 17.94
CA LYS A 152 -0.88 3.77 16.65
C LYS A 152 -1.35 4.57 15.44
N VAL A 153 -2.57 5.11 15.48
CA VAL A 153 -3.12 5.94 14.39
C VAL A 153 -2.50 7.33 14.42
N GLN A 154 -2.25 7.89 15.60
CA GLN A 154 -1.56 9.17 15.73
C GLN A 154 -0.14 9.10 15.17
N ILE A 155 0.61 8.05 15.48
CA ILE A 155 1.95 7.79 14.94
C ILE A 155 1.89 7.72 13.40
N LYS A 156 1.00 6.90 12.83
CA LYS A 156 0.86 6.79 11.37
C LYS A 156 0.44 8.08 10.66
N ARG A 157 -0.19 9.03 11.37
CA ARG A 157 -0.56 10.35 10.83
C ARG A 157 0.58 11.37 10.92
N THR A 158 1.47 11.21 11.89
CA THR A 158 2.47 12.24 12.27
C THR A 158 3.88 11.89 11.86
N GLU A 159 4.17 10.61 11.68
CA GLU A 159 5.46 10.06 11.31
C GLU A 159 5.38 9.43 9.93
N ARG A 160 6.35 9.75 9.09
CA ARG A 160 6.45 9.16 7.75
C ARG A 160 7.22 7.84 7.85
N GLU A 161 6.78 6.86 7.08
CA GLU A 161 7.50 5.60 6.87
C GLU A 161 7.48 5.22 5.39
N SER A 162 8.57 4.63 4.89
CA SER A 162 8.68 4.18 3.50
C SER A 162 9.27 2.78 3.49
N LEU A 163 8.45 1.80 3.10
CA LEU A 163 8.86 0.41 2.94
C LEU A 163 9.32 0.18 1.50
N SER A 164 10.58 -0.19 1.31
CA SER A 164 11.15 -0.51 0.00
C SER A 164 11.69 -1.93 -0.03
N LYS A 165 11.29 -2.70 -1.05
CA LYS A 165 11.75 -4.08 -1.28
C LYS A 165 12.61 -4.13 -2.54
N SER A 166 13.75 -4.81 -2.46
CA SER A 166 14.67 -4.95 -3.58
C SER A 166 14.18 -5.97 -4.61
N HIS A 167 14.80 -5.93 -5.78
CA HIS A 167 14.78 -7.02 -6.74
C HIS A 167 15.43 -8.29 -6.16
N TRP A 168 15.32 -9.40 -6.90
CA TRP A 168 15.92 -10.68 -6.50
C TRP A 168 17.43 -10.67 -6.73
N ILE A 169 18.17 -10.63 -5.63
CA ILE A 169 19.63 -10.73 -5.58
C ILE A 169 20.02 -12.22 -5.64
N LYS A 170 21.02 -12.54 -6.47
CA LYS A 170 21.61 -13.89 -6.57
C LYS A 170 22.54 -14.19 -5.40
N THR A 171 21.95 -14.35 -4.21
CA THR A 171 22.67 -14.69 -2.98
C THR A 171 21.79 -15.49 -2.03
N SER A 172 22.38 -15.98 -0.94
CA SER A 172 21.66 -16.71 0.10
C SER A 172 21.29 -15.78 1.27
N LEU A 173 20.26 -16.16 2.03
CA LEU A 173 19.83 -15.38 3.20
C LEU A 173 20.96 -15.24 4.22
N LYS A 174 21.77 -16.29 4.38
CA LYS A 174 22.90 -16.30 5.32
C LYS A 174 24.02 -15.34 4.92
N LYS A 175 24.20 -15.11 3.61
CA LYS A 175 25.20 -14.17 3.07
C LYS A 175 24.70 -12.72 3.08
N LEU A 176 23.41 -12.50 2.81
CA LEU A 176 22.81 -11.16 2.78
C LEU A 176 22.42 -10.64 4.18
N GLY A 177 22.08 -11.54 5.11
CA GLY A 177 21.67 -11.20 6.47
C GLY A 177 22.69 -10.37 7.27
N PRO A 178 24.00 -10.66 7.23
CA PRO A 178 25.03 -9.82 7.85
C PRO A 178 25.03 -8.38 7.32
N LEU A 179 24.84 -8.17 6.01
CA LEU A 179 24.77 -6.83 5.42
C LEU A 179 23.52 -6.07 5.90
N ALA A 180 22.36 -6.73 5.94
CA ALA A 180 21.14 -6.13 6.46
C ALA A 180 21.28 -5.69 7.93
N ARG A 181 21.91 -6.53 8.77
CA ARG A 181 22.20 -6.17 10.17
C ARG A 181 23.20 -5.01 10.28
N GLN A 182 24.19 -4.94 9.39
CA GLN A 182 25.20 -3.89 9.39
C GLN A 182 24.65 -2.49 9.07
N ILE A 183 23.60 -2.41 8.26
CA ILE A 183 22.95 -1.13 7.87
C ILE A 183 21.76 -0.76 8.76
N ALA A 184 21.18 -1.72 9.47
CA ALA A 184 20.05 -1.47 10.37
C ALA A 184 20.43 -0.46 11.47
N GLY A 185 19.63 0.59 11.64
CA GLY A 185 19.87 1.63 12.63
C GLY A 185 20.89 2.70 12.23
N LYS A 186 21.42 2.68 11.00
CA LYS A 186 22.27 3.77 10.49
C LYS A 186 21.46 4.82 9.74
N ASN A 187 22.01 6.02 9.64
CA ASN A 187 21.52 7.02 8.70
C ASN A 187 21.60 6.47 7.27
N ILE A 188 20.68 6.89 6.38
CA ILE A 188 20.65 6.38 5.01
C ILE A 188 21.95 6.65 4.27
N ASP A 189 22.56 7.81 4.49
CA ASP A 189 23.79 8.23 3.81
C ASP A 189 25.02 7.48 4.36
N GLU A 190 25.07 7.23 5.66
CA GLU A 190 26.10 6.38 6.28
C GLU A 190 25.99 4.93 5.81
N ALA A 191 24.77 4.43 5.64
CA ALA A 191 24.53 3.09 5.12
C ALA A 191 24.98 2.97 3.65
N ILE A 192 24.68 3.97 2.81
CA ILE A 192 25.16 4.04 1.42
C ILE A 192 26.69 4.06 1.41
N LEU A 193 27.32 4.93 2.21
CA LEU A 193 28.78 4.98 2.34
C LEU A 193 29.36 3.62 2.74
N GLN A 194 28.75 2.94 3.72
CA GLN A 194 29.24 1.64 4.15
C GLN A 194 29.05 0.55 3.08
N MET A 195 28.00 0.60 2.28
CA MET A 195 27.85 -0.35 1.17
C MET A 195 28.83 -0.05 0.02
N ARG A 196 29.19 1.21 -0.20
CA ARG A 196 30.21 1.62 -1.20
C ARG A 196 31.59 1.02 -0.92
N PHE A 197 32.01 0.99 0.34
CA PHE A 197 33.33 0.48 0.74
C PHE A 197 33.34 -0.98 1.19
N SER A 198 32.21 -1.69 1.05
CA SER A 198 32.12 -3.09 1.45
C SER A 198 32.68 -4.02 0.36
N ASN A 199 33.58 -4.91 0.74
CA ASN A 199 34.19 -5.90 -0.17
C ASN A 199 33.23 -7.02 -0.61
N LYS A 200 31.98 -7.03 -0.12
CA LYS A 200 31.02 -8.11 -0.41
C LYS A 200 30.36 -7.83 -1.76
N LYS A 201 30.33 -8.83 -2.66
CA LYS A 201 29.67 -8.72 -3.97
C LYS A 201 28.22 -8.22 -3.88
N ALA A 202 27.46 -8.74 -2.91
CA ALA A 202 26.06 -8.34 -2.70
C ALA A 202 25.89 -6.90 -2.19
N ALA A 203 26.95 -6.24 -1.71
CA ALA A 203 26.87 -4.86 -1.24
C ALA A 203 26.60 -3.88 -2.39
N LYS A 204 27.04 -4.18 -3.62
CA LYS A 204 26.72 -3.39 -4.81
C LYS A 204 25.22 -3.34 -5.08
N ASP A 205 24.55 -4.49 -5.02
CA ASP A 205 23.10 -4.59 -5.23
C ASP A 205 22.31 -3.93 -4.07
N VAL A 206 22.84 -4.01 -2.84
CA VAL A 206 22.26 -3.33 -1.68
C VAL A 206 22.41 -1.81 -1.78
N LEU A 207 23.55 -1.32 -2.25
CA LEU A 207 23.79 0.11 -2.51
C LEU A 207 22.77 0.66 -3.48
N GLU A 208 22.61 0.02 -4.64
CA GLU A 208 21.63 0.43 -5.66
C GLU A 208 20.20 0.45 -5.08
N HIS A 209 19.87 -0.57 -4.27
CA HIS A 209 18.59 -0.62 -3.58
C HIS A 209 18.40 0.52 -2.57
N LEU A 210 19.44 0.90 -1.82
CA LEU A 210 19.38 2.00 -0.85
C LEU A 210 19.22 3.36 -1.54
N GLU A 211 19.90 3.59 -2.66
CA GLU A 211 19.73 4.81 -3.48
C GLU A 211 18.30 4.89 -4.02
N HIS A 212 17.79 3.79 -4.59
CA HIS A 212 16.40 3.73 -5.04
C HIS A 212 15.41 3.95 -3.88
N ALA A 213 15.64 3.33 -2.72
CA ALA A 213 14.79 3.50 -1.55
C ALA A 213 14.78 4.94 -1.03
N LYS A 214 15.94 5.61 -1.00
CA LYS A 214 16.07 7.04 -0.66
C LYS A 214 15.25 7.90 -1.61
N ASN A 215 15.39 7.69 -2.92
CA ASN A 215 14.64 8.44 -3.93
C ASN A 215 13.12 8.22 -3.80
N VAL A 216 12.69 6.97 -3.58
CA VAL A 216 11.27 6.64 -3.35
C VAL A 216 10.75 7.30 -2.07
N ALA A 217 11.52 7.32 -0.98
CA ALA A 217 11.14 7.96 0.26
C ALA A 217 10.99 9.49 0.11
N ILE A 218 11.92 10.14 -0.59
CA ILE A 218 11.85 11.57 -0.85
C ILE A 218 10.64 11.90 -1.73
N VAL A 219 10.46 11.20 -2.85
CA VAL A 219 9.42 11.52 -3.83
C VAL A 219 8.02 11.12 -3.36
N ARG A 220 7.84 9.89 -2.86
CA ARG A 220 6.51 9.37 -2.49
C ARG A 220 6.08 9.79 -1.09
N ALA A 221 6.98 9.72 -0.12
CA ALA A 221 6.65 10.04 1.26
C ALA A 221 6.95 11.51 1.62
N GLY A 222 7.82 12.21 0.87
CA GLY A 222 8.19 13.58 1.20
C GLY A 222 9.16 13.66 2.39
N MET A 223 9.97 12.62 2.61
CA MET A 223 10.98 12.60 3.67
C MET A 223 12.22 13.40 3.28
N GLY A 224 12.98 13.91 4.27
CA GLY A 224 14.28 14.57 4.03
C GLY A 224 14.21 15.98 3.43
N LEU A 225 13.02 16.56 3.21
CA LEU A 225 12.83 17.86 2.55
C LEU A 225 12.83 19.07 3.51
N GLY A 226 13.00 18.86 4.81
CA GLY A 226 12.85 19.91 5.82
C GLY A 226 14.02 20.89 5.93
N ALA A 227 15.18 20.59 5.35
CA ALA A 227 16.41 21.31 5.64
C ALA A 227 16.50 22.74 5.06
N SER A 228 15.77 23.06 3.98
CA SER A 228 15.93 24.35 3.28
C SER A 228 15.14 25.51 3.86
N ASN A 229 14.06 25.24 4.61
CA ASN A 229 13.06 26.25 4.97
C ASN A 229 12.94 26.50 6.48
N SER A 230 13.65 25.74 7.32
CA SER A 230 13.57 25.87 8.78
C SER A 230 14.87 26.39 9.36
N GLU A 231 14.76 27.35 10.28
CA GLU A 231 15.86 27.77 11.15
C GLU A 231 16.57 26.55 11.78
N PRO A 232 17.91 26.56 11.89
CA PRO A 232 18.65 25.42 12.41
C PRO A 232 18.21 25.13 13.85
N SER A 233 17.49 24.02 14.04
CA SER A 233 17.07 23.58 15.36
C SER A 233 18.30 23.17 16.17
N LYS A 234 18.28 23.45 17.48
CA LYS A 234 19.34 22.99 18.39
C LYS A 234 19.46 21.46 18.27
N PRO A 235 20.67 20.91 18.07
CA PRO A 235 20.83 19.48 17.89
C PRO A 235 20.42 18.72 19.15
N ILE A 236 19.57 17.71 18.99
CA ILE A 236 19.03 16.90 20.09
C ILE A 236 19.92 15.67 20.26
N THR A 237 20.38 15.42 21.48
CA THR A 237 21.12 14.19 21.80
C THR A 237 20.14 13.12 22.24
N VAL A 238 20.02 12.06 21.46
CA VAL A 238 19.10 10.95 21.69
C VAL A 238 19.87 9.69 22.05
N THR A 239 19.40 8.97 23.07
CA THR A 239 19.91 7.63 23.40
C THR A 239 19.07 6.58 22.70
N LEU A 240 19.67 5.77 21.84
CA LEU A 240 19.01 4.68 21.13
C LEU A 240 18.65 3.52 22.07
N LYS A 241 17.80 2.60 21.60
CA LYS A 241 17.46 1.37 22.32
C LYS A 241 18.69 0.48 22.58
N THR A 242 19.71 0.57 21.73
CA THR A 242 20.99 -0.13 21.86
C THR A 242 21.89 0.46 22.95
N GLY A 243 21.57 1.66 23.46
CA GLY A 243 22.38 2.42 24.42
C GLY A 243 23.34 3.44 23.78
N GLU A 244 23.50 3.41 22.46
CA GLU A 244 24.32 4.39 21.73
C GLU A 244 23.69 5.79 21.78
N ARG A 245 24.53 6.81 22.00
CA ARG A 245 24.11 8.21 21.99
C ARG A 245 24.37 8.80 20.62
N GLN A 246 23.33 9.32 19.98
CA GLN A 246 23.41 9.96 18.68
C GLN A 246 22.98 11.41 18.76
N LYS A 247 23.72 12.28 18.07
CA LYS A 247 23.42 13.72 17.98
C LYS A 247 22.66 13.96 16.68
N ILE A 248 21.37 14.25 16.80
CA ILE A 248 20.49 14.50 15.66
C ILE A 248 20.49 16.01 15.40
N ALA A 249 20.95 16.41 14.22
CA ALA A 249 20.92 17.80 13.78
C ALA A 249 19.53 18.16 13.23
N ASN A 250 19.01 17.37 12.28
CA ASN A 250 17.69 17.59 11.70
C ASN A 250 16.73 16.42 12.03
N PRO A 251 15.51 16.70 12.51
CA PRO A 251 14.53 15.64 12.78
C PRO A 251 13.95 15.00 11.51
N THR A 252 14.18 15.60 10.35
CA THR A 252 13.65 15.14 9.06
C THR A 252 14.63 14.21 8.32
N ASP A 253 15.85 14.05 8.84
CA ASP A 253 16.86 13.17 8.26
C ASP A 253 16.36 11.72 8.23
N ILE A 254 16.74 11.00 7.19
CA ILE A 254 16.25 9.65 6.92
C ILE A 254 17.21 8.63 7.49
N TYR A 255 16.68 7.67 8.25
CA TYR A 255 17.45 6.55 8.76
C TYR A 255 16.75 5.22 8.47
N ILE A 256 17.52 4.15 8.55
CA ILE A 256 17.03 2.78 8.39
C ILE A 256 16.55 2.28 9.76
N GLN A 257 15.23 2.21 9.95
CA GLN A 257 14.65 1.66 11.19
C GLN A 257 14.85 0.15 11.26
N GLU A 258 14.48 -0.54 10.20
CA GLU A 258 14.55 -2.00 10.11
C GLU A 258 15.07 -2.41 8.73
N ALA A 259 15.89 -3.45 8.71
CA ALA A 259 16.33 -4.11 7.49
C ALA A 259 16.31 -5.63 7.68
N TRP A 260 15.63 -6.33 6.79
CA TRP A 260 15.52 -7.79 6.84
C TRP A 260 15.58 -8.41 5.44
N VAL A 261 15.84 -9.71 5.39
CA VAL A 261 16.01 -10.45 4.14
C VAL A 261 14.91 -11.48 3.98
N ASN A 262 14.32 -11.52 2.78
CA ASN A 262 13.32 -12.49 2.39
C ASN A 262 13.91 -13.52 1.42
N ARG A 263 13.35 -14.73 1.47
CA ARG A 263 13.70 -15.83 0.58
C ARG A 263 12.98 -15.66 -0.76
N GLY A 264 13.71 -15.79 -1.85
CA GLY A 264 13.19 -15.84 -3.22
C GLY A 264 13.09 -17.26 -3.76
N PRO A 265 12.70 -17.41 -5.04
CA PRO A 265 12.66 -18.71 -5.70
C PRO A 265 14.04 -19.37 -5.76
N TYR A 266 14.07 -20.69 -5.60
CA TYR A 266 15.28 -21.50 -5.78
C TYR A 266 15.44 -21.86 -7.25
N GLY A 267 16.67 -21.79 -7.75
CA GLY A 267 17.00 -22.51 -8.97
C GLY A 267 17.15 -24.02 -8.69
N TYR A 268 17.35 -24.77 -9.77
CA TYR A 268 17.50 -26.21 -9.76
C TYR A 268 18.75 -26.57 -10.55
N GLU A 269 19.70 -27.24 -9.89
CA GLU A 269 20.93 -27.74 -10.49
C GLU A 269 21.21 -29.16 -10.00
N MET A 270 21.73 -30.01 -10.88
CA MET A 270 22.17 -31.36 -10.54
C MET A 270 23.65 -31.32 -10.14
N ASP A 271 23.99 -31.92 -9.00
CA ASP A 271 25.35 -32.04 -8.49
C ASP A 271 25.80 -33.50 -8.59
N HIS A 272 26.51 -33.80 -9.67
CA HIS A 272 26.99 -35.15 -9.99
C HIS A 272 28.18 -35.50 -9.09
N ARG A 273 28.05 -36.58 -8.33
CA ARG A 273 29.08 -37.10 -7.42
C ARG A 273 29.56 -38.47 -7.88
N ALA A 274 30.66 -38.93 -7.30
CA ALA A 274 31.17 -40.28 -7.55
C ALA A 274 30.12 -41.36 -7.20
N ARG A 275 30.29 -42.56 -7.78
CA ARG A 275 29.43 -43.74 -7.52
C ARG A 275 27.96 -43.54 -7.91
N GLY A 276 27.69 -42.77 -8.98
CA GLY A 276 26.34 -42.58 -9.52
C GLY A 276 25.39 -41.77 -8.63
N GLN A 277 25.90 -41.10 -7.58
CA GLN A 277 25.08 -40.25 -6.72
C GLN A 277 24.84 -38.89 -7.39
N ILE A 278 23.57 -38.48 -7.49
CA ILE A 278 23.18 -37.17 -8.01
C ILE A 278 22.41 -36.43 -6.92
N ASN A 279 23.04 -35.40 -6.36
CA ASN A 279 22.40 -34.54 -5.40
C ASN A 279 21.68 -33.38 -6.12
N ARG A 280 20.66 -32.83 -5.47
CA ARG A 280 19.97 -31.64 -5.97
C ARG A 280 20.55 -30.40 -5.31
N MET A 281 21.30 -29.60 -6.06
CA MET A 281 21.73 -28.27 -5.65
C MET A 281 20.60 -27.26 -5.87
N ARG A 282 20.40 -26.37 -4.89
CA ARG A 282 19.34 -25.35 -4.90
C ARG A 282 19.98 -23.95 -4.81
N PRO A 283 20.42 -23.35 -5.93
CA PRO A 283 20.97 -22.00 -5.91
C PRO A 283 19.91 -21.00 -5.43
N PRO A 284 20.18 -20.22 -4.35
CA PRO A 284 19.22 -19.31 -3.77
C PRO A 284 19.13 -17.98 -4.53
N THR A 285 17.94 -17.40 -4.51
CA THR A 285 17.74 -15.97 -4.72
C THR A 285 17.08 -15.35 -3.49
N THR A 286 17.36 -14.09 -3.21
CA THR A 286 16.84 -13.38 -2.02
C THR A 286 16.57 -11.92 -2.30
N SER A 287 15.67 -11.30 -1.55
CA SER A 287 15.45 -9.86 -1.60
C SER A 287 15.69 -9.24 -0.23
N ILE A 288 16.22 -8.03 -0.16
CA ILE A 288 16.28 -7.24 1.07
C ILE A 288 15.11 -6.26 1.13
N SER A 289 14.52 -6.11 2.31
CA SER A 289 13.47 -5.13 2.59
C SER A 289 13.98 -4.16 3.64
N VAL A 290 13.79 -2.87 3.39
CA VAL A 290 14.26 -1.79 4.24
C VAL A 290 13.08 -0.88 4.57
N LEU A 291 12.89 -0.61 5.87
CA LEU A 291 11.92 0.35 6.37
C LEU A 291 12.66 1.65 6.74
N LEU A 292 12.40 2.69 5.96
CA LEU A 292 12.94 4.03 6.17
C LEU A 292 11.96 4.85 7.01
N LYS A 293 12.50 5.61 7.96
CA LYS A 293 11.77 6.58 8.80
C LYS A 293 12.59 7.86 8.94
N GLU A 294 11.95 8.90 9.48
CA GLU A 294 12.60 10.17 9.82
C GLU A 294 13.10 10.14 11.27
N GLU A 295 14.21 10.81 11.57
CA GLU A 295 14.80 10.92 12.93
C GLU A 295 13.81 11.40 14.01
N LYS A 296 12.75 12.11 13.64
CA LYS A 296 11.59 12.43 14.49
C LYS A 296 11.05 11.21 15.25
N THR A 297 11.05 10.03 14.64
CA THR A 297 10.56 8.81 15.30
C THR A 297 11.49 8.36 16.42
N ARG A 298 12.81 8.54 16.27
CA ARG A 298 13.80 8.25 17.33
C ARG A 298 13.68 9.21 18.50
N ILE A 299 13.48 10.50 18.20
CA ILE A 299 13.25 11.52 19.22
C ILE A 299 12.03 11.14 20.07
N ARG A 300 10.89 10.83 19.43
CA ARG A 300 9.69 10.39 20.17
C ARG A 300 9.95 9.12 20.97
N GLU A 301 10.56 8.10 20.39
CA GLU A 301 10.82 6.83 21.09
C GLU A 301 11.74 7.01 22.31
N TRP A 302 12.66 7.97 22.25
CA TRP A 302 13.51 8.33 23.37
C TRP A 302 12.75 9.13 24.42
N GLU A 303 11.96 10.13 24.04
CA GLU A 303 11.09 10.87 24.97
C GLU A 303 10.12 9.95 25.70
N ASP A 304 9.48 9.02 24.98
CA ASP A 304 8.59 8.01 25.56
C ASP A 304 9.33 7.12 26.57
N ARG A 305 10.57 6.74 26.26
CA ARG A 305 11.41 5.91 27.14
C ARG A 305 11.89 6.69 28.36
N GLU A 306 12.31 7.94 28.20
CA GLU A 306 12.70 8.83 29.29
C GLU A 306 11.51 9.12 30.21
N ALA A 307 10.35 9.43 29.65
CA ALA A 307 9.13 9.65 30.43
C ALA A 307 8.72 8.38 31.20
N LYS A 308 8.86 7.19 30.58
CA LYS A 308 8.64 5.92 31.26
C LYS A 308 9.66 5.70 32.36
N ALA A 309 10.94 5.92 32.10
CA ALA A 309 12.03 5.77 33.06
C ALA A 309 11.91 6.77 34.22
N GLN A 310 11.45 8.01 33.98
CA GLN A 310 11.16 8.98 35.03
C GLN A 310 9.98 8.54 35.89
N ARG A 311 8.91 8.01 35.26
CA ARG A 311 7.78 7.45 36.00
C ARG A 311 8.20 6.28 36.88
N GLU A 312 9.00 5.36 36.33
CA GLU A 312 9.56 4.21 37.03
C GLU A 312 10.52 4.65 38.15
N ARG A 313 11.41 5.62 37.92
CA ARG A 313 12.28 6.16 38.98
C ARG A 313 11.49 6.79 40.12
N ARG A 314 10.37 7.45 39.82
CA ARG A 314 9.48 8.05 40.83
C ARG A 314 8.68 7.00 41.59
N SER A 315 8.16 5.97 40.90
CA SER A 315 7.34 4.93 41.53
C SER A 315 8.14 3.82 42.21
N GLN A 316 9.29 3.48 41.63
CA GLN A 316 10.20 2.41 42.02
C GLN A 316 11.52 3.02 42.52
N LEU A 317 11.43 4.13 43.25
CA LEU A 317 12.59 4.64 43.97
C LEU A 317 13.03 3.56 44.95
N TRP A 318 14.28 3.15 44.86
CA TRP A 318 14.81 2.16 45.78
C TRP A 318 14.76 2.71 47.21
N THR A 319 14.06 2.00 48.08
CA THR A 319 13.96 2.29 49.52
C THR A 319 14.67 1.20 50.32
N GLN A 320 15.28 1.56 51.44
CA GLN A 320 16.02 0.60 52.27
C GLN A 320 15.09 -0.51 52.80
N LEU A 321 13.91 -0.13 53.29
CA LEU A 321 12.86 -1.04 53.74
C LEU A 321 11.60 -0.80 52.88
N PRO A 322 11.38 -1.60 51.82
CA PRO A 322 10.19 -1.48 51.00
C PRO A 322 8.98 -2.19 51.65
N ASP A 323 7.83 -1.53 51.65
CA ASP A 323 6.56 -2.12 52.06
C ASP A 323 6.09 -3.17 51.04
N ARG A 324 6.54 -4.41 51.22
CA ARG A 324 6.10 -5.53 50.41
C ARG A 324 4.74 -6.00 50.90
N LYS A 325 3.78 -6.11 49.98
CA LYS A 325 2.46 -6.68 50.32
C LYS A 325 2.64 -8.11 50.86
N ILE A 326 1.97 -8.41 51.97
CA ILE A 326 1.83 -9.79 52.45
C ILE A 326 0.91 -10.49 51.46
N SER A 327 1.44 -11.45 50.71
CA SER A 327 0.70 -12.12 49.63
C SER A 327 -0.19 -13.26 50.11
N ALA A 328 0.00 -13.75 51.33
CA ALA A 328 -0.79 -14.79 51.95
C ALA A 328 -1.93 -14.18 52.78
N GLN A 329 -3.10 -14.80 52.76
CA GLN A 329 -4.27 -14.40 53.54
C GLN A 329 -4.62 -15.51 54.52
N ASN A 330 -4.60 -15.20 55.81
CA ASN A 330 -5.12 -16.06 56.87
C ASN A 330 -6.51 -15.57 57.29
N GLN A 331 -7.35 -16.48 57.79
CA GLN A 331 -8.71 -16.15 58.28
C GLN A 331 -8.70 -15.57 59.71
N TYR A 332 -7.53 -15.46 60.32
CA TYR A 332 -7.31 -14.88 61.64
C TYR A 332 -6.15 -13.90 61.55
N TYR A 333 -6.14 -12.93 62.45
CA TYR A 333 -5.07 -11.96 62.55
C TYR A 333 -3.82 -12.59 63.18
N SER A 334 -2.65 -12.23 62.66
CA SER A 334 -1.35 -12.74 63.08
C SER A 334 -0.32 -11.60 63.18
N TRP A 335 -0.77 -10.46 63.71
CA TRP A 335 -0.02 -9.19 63.77
C TRP A 335 1.42 -9.37 64.29
#